data_AF-A0A950VM83-F1
#
_entry.id   AF-A0A950VM83-F1
#
_cell.length_a   1.000
_cell.length_b   1.000
_cell.length_c   1.000
_cell.angle_alpha   90.00
_cell.angle_beta   90.00
_cell.angle_gamma   90.00
#
_symmetry.space_group_name_H-M   'P 1'
#
loop_
_entity.id
_entity.type
_entity.pdbx_description
1 polymer ?
#
loop_
_entity_poly.entity_id
_entity_poly.type
_entity_poly.pdbx_seq_one_letter_code
_entity_poly.pdbx_strand_id
1 'polypeptide(L)'
;MAPILMRYGRHIFFEFTDGARAREWLRRMAKRVNARQAERGTRFTVNVGFTHAGLAALGLSQASLNSFPEAFRVGPRGRAELVGDSGPHAPEHWERGLGGPHIHAMAWLRTQSDEGREEATRIVRDEMEASGGVVVGFVQDTMALAHANGIGSEGEHFGFADPISQPPIEGADTPWYPGDGVLEEDGTWRPLKPGEFLLGYEDEAGFEGTAQPSPRELRLNGTYLVFRKLYQDVAAFRRYLHTAAKSLYAADEEHHQELVAAKIMGRWRSGCPVDLSPDKDDLAIAADPERRNNFTYEDDPEGLRCPLGAHLRRSNPRATELKRATAVRRHRLIRRGVEYGPHLEDGVLEDDGVDRGLVNMFIQADIERQFEFVQKEWMKGGEF
;
A
#
# COMPACT_ATOMS: atom_id res chain seq x y z
N MET A 1 8.30 -21.12 -11.13
CA MET A 1 9.33 -20.08 -10.93
C MET A 1 8.96 -19.32 -9.68
N ALA A 2 9.87 -19.20 -8.71
CA ALA A 2 9.64 -18.31 -7.56
C ALA A 2 9.39 -16.88 -8.07
N PRO A 3 8.48 -16.10 -7.46
CA PRO A 3 8.31 -14.71 -7.81
C PRO A 3 9.65 -13.99 -7.73
N ILE A 4 9.97 -13.19 -8.75
CA ILE A 4 11.09 -12.27 -8.72
C ILE A 4 10.80 -11.29 -7.56
N LEU A 5 11.45 -11.47 -6.42
CA LEU A 5 11.41 -10.48 -5.36
C LEU A 5 12.19 -9.26 -5.85
N MET A 6 11.46 -8.30 -6.43
CA MET A 6 12.04 -7.03 -6.88
C MET A 6 12.30 -6.16 -5.65
N ARG A 7 13.42 -6.45 -4.99
CA ARG A 7 13.85 -5.87 -3.72
C ARG A 7 14.13 -4.36 -3.81
N TYR A 8 14.63 -3.88 -4.95
CA TYR A 8 14.99 -2.48 -5.11
C TYR A 8 13.93 -1.74 -5.92
N GLY A 9 13.69 -0.49 -5.55
CA GLY A 9 12.80 0.39 -6.29
C GLY A 9 13.22 1.85 -6.25
N ARG A 10 12.63 2.63 -7.15
CA ARG A 10 12.76 4.09 -7.24
C ARG A 10 11.47 4.68 -7.77
N HIS A 11 10.98 5.71 -7.10
CA HIS A 11 9.82 6.50 -7.50
C HIS A 11 10.31 7.88 -7.95
N ILE A 12 10.09 8.21 -9.21
CA ILE A 12 10.53 9.46 -9.84
C ILE A 12 9.31 10.29 -10.14
N PHE A 13 9.20 11.46 -9.50
CA PHE A 13 8.10 12.39 -9.67
C PHE A 13 8.48 13.47 -10.67
N PHE A 14 7.56 13.76 -11.59
CA PHE A 14 7.80 14.65 -12.71
C PHE A 14 6.90 15.88 -12.66
N GLU A 15 7.47 16.99 -13.14
CA GLU A 15 6.74 18.19 -13.51
C GLU A 15 6.81 18.37 -15.04
N PHE A 16 5.68 18.72 -15.66
CA PHE A 16 5.60 19.04 -17.08
C PHE A 16 5.71 20.54 -17.28
N THR A 17 6.76 20.97 -17.97
CA THR A 17 7.02 22.38 -18.29
C THR A 17 6.52 22.76 -19.69
N ASP A 18 6.26 21.77 -20.55
CA ASP A 18 5.64 21.94 -21.87
C ASP A 18 4.73 20.75 -22.18
N GLY A 19 3.42 21.00 -22.35
CA GLY A 19 2.43 19.95 -22.57
C GLY A 19 2.60 19.19 -23.89
N ALA A 20 3.11 19.82 -24.95
CA ALA A 20 3.34 19.15 -26.22
C ALA A 20 4.53 18.18 -26.14
N ARG A 21 5.61 18.60 -25.48
CA ARG A 21 6.78 17.75 -25.24
C ARG A 21 6.50 16.67 -24.21
N ALA A 22 5.72 16.95 -23.16
CA ALA A 22 5.27 15.94 -22.21
C ALA A 22 4.42 14.84 -22.86
N ARG A 23 3.57 15.18 -23.85
CA ARG A 23 2.88 14.17 -24.67
C ARG A 23 3.84 13.34 -25.52
N GLU A 24 4.94 13.92 -26.00
CA GLU A 24 5.97 13.16 -26.72
C GLU A 24 6.75 12.22 -25.79
N TRP A 25 7.10 12.69 -24.59
CA TRP A 25 7.65 11.84 -23.53
C TRP A 25 6.72 10.67 -23.22
N LEU A 26 5.41 10.90 -23.12
CA LEU A 26 4.43 9.84 -22.90
C LEU A 26 4.42 8.79 -24.02
N ARG A 27 4.47 9.22 -25.30
CA ARG A 27 4.55 8.28 -26.44
C ARG A 27 5.79 7.39 -26.37
N ARG A 28 6.90 7.92 -25.85
CA ARG A 28 8.15 7.19 -25.64
C ARG A 28 8.06 6.22 -24.47
N MET A 29 7.59 6.72 -23.32
CA MET A 29 7.39 5.92 -22.11
C MET A 29 6.40 4.78 -22.29
N ALA A 30 5.36 4.96 -23.13
CA ALA A 30 4.41 3.89 -23.45
C ALA A 30 5.08 2.63 -24.07
N LYS A 31 6.29 2.76 -24.64
CA LYS A 31 7.09 1.63 -25.15
C LYS A 31 8.00 1.00 -24.08
N ARG A 32 8.14 1.66 -22.92
CA ARG A 32 9.00 1.25 -21.80
C ARG A 32 8.21 0.65 -20.65
N VAL A 33 6.92 0.97 -20.52
CA VAL A 33 6.09 0.44 -19.44
C VAL A 33 5.87 -1.07 -19.58
N ASN A 34 5.90 -1.78 -18.46
CA ASN A 34 5.67 -3.22 -18.44
C ASN A 34 4.19 -3.52 -18.18
N ALA A 35 3.60 -4.35 -19.05
CA ALA A 35 2.36 -5.05 -18.76
C ALA A 35 2.68 -6.45 -18.20
N ARG A 36 1.74 -7.07 -17.49
CA ARG A 36 1.91 -8.41 -16.87
C ARG A 36 2.48 -9.47 -17.81
N GLN A 37 2.05 -9.46 -19.09
CA GLN A 37 2.54 -10.41 -20.11
C GLN A 37 4.02 -10.19 -20.48
N ALA A 38 4.55 -8.99 -20.25
CA ALA A 38 5.92 -8.58 -20.54
C ALA A 38 6.82 -8.49 -19.30
N GLU A 39 6.34 -8.88 -18.11
CA GLU A 39 7.16 -8.88 -16.88
C GLU A 39 8.17 -10.05 -16.87
N ARG A 40 7.80 -11.21 -17.44
CA ARG A 40 8.65 -12.40 -17.43
C ARG A 40 9.93 -12.17 -18.25
N GLY A 41 11.08 -12.24 -17.58
CA GLY A 41 12.41 -12.12 -18.21
C GLY A 41 12.98 -10.71 -18.29
N THR A 42 12.32 -9.70 -17.72
CA THR A 42 12.85 -8.33 -17.64
C THR A 42 13.71 -8.13 -16.39
N ARG A 43 14.80 -7.37 -16.51
CA ARG A 43 15.70 -7.05 -15.37
C ARG A 43 15.08 -6.06 -14.39
N PHE A 44 14.14 -5.27 -14.87
CA PHE A 44 13.40 -4.26 -14.13
C PHE A 44 12.04 -4.05 -14.77
N THR A 45 11.10 -3.54 -13.99
CA THR A 45 9.82 -3.04 -14.48
C THR A 45 9.72 -1.53 -14.33
N VAL A 46 8.98 -0.92 -15.23
CA VAL A 46 8.64 0.50 -15.24
C VAL A 46 7.13 0.62 -15.37
N ASN A 47 6.52 1.43 -14.51
CA ASN A 47 5.13 1.86 -14.66
C ASN A 47 5.06 3.37 -14.49
N VAL A 48 4.00 3.97 -15.03
CA VAL A 48 3.76 5.42 -14.97
C VAL A 48 2.32 5.67 -14.58
N GLY A 49 2.11 6.66 -13.71
CA GLY A 49 0.81 7.16 -13.30
C GLY A 49 0.79 8.69 -13.36
N PHE A 50 -0.42 9.25 -13.45
CA PHE A 50 -0.65 10.68 -13.62
C PHE A 50 -1.50 11.21 -12.48
N THR A 51 -1.23 12.44 -12.06
CA THR A 51 -2.14 13.19 -11.19
C THR A 51 -3.20 13.88 -12.05
N HIS A 52 -4.27 14.37 -11.41
CA HIS A 52 -5.27 15.21 -12.09
C HIS A 52 -4.64 16.45 -12.74
N ALA A 53 -3.73 17.13 -12.03
CA ALA A 53 -2.96 18.24 -12.57
C ALA A 53 -2.12 17.83 -13.79
N GLY A 54 -1.49 16.64 -13.76
CA GLY A 54 -0.74 16.11 -14.90
C GLY A 54 -1.59 15.84 -16.13
N LEU A 55 -2.78 15.29 -15.92
CA LEU A 55 -3.76 15.12 -17.00
C LEU A 55 -4.19 16.46 -17.60
N ALA A 56 -4.37 17.49 -16.78
CA ALA A 56 -4.66 18.84 -17.26
C ALA A 56 -3.49 19.42 -18.08
N ALA A 57 -2.25 19.28 -17.59
CA ALA A 57 -1.04 19.72 -18.28
C ALA A 57 -0.82 18.98 -19.62
N LEU A 58 -1.27 17.72 -19.73
CA LEU A 58 -1.28 16.95 -20.97
C LEU A 58 -2.36 17.39 -21.96
N GLY A 59 -3.28 18.29 -21.57
CA GLY A 59 -4.28 18.90 -22.44
C GLY A 59 -5.61 18.16 -22.51
N LEU A 60 -5.98 17.39 -21.48
CA LEU A 60 -7.33 16.82 -21.41
C LEU A 60 -8.39 17.92 -21.32
N SER A 61 -9.57 17.66 -21.90
CA SER A 61 -10.69 18.61 -21.85
C SER A 61 -11.20 18.79 -20.41
N GLN A 62 -11.75 19.97 -20.10
CA GLN A 62 -12.35 20.22 -18.79
C GLN A 62 -13.48 19.24 -18.47
N ALA A 63 -14.26 18.82 -19.48
CA ALA A 63 -15.31 17.82 -19.32
C ALA A 63 -14.75 16.47 -18.85
N SER A 64 -13.63 16.02 -19.43
CA SER A 64 -12.94 14.81 -19.01
C SER A 64 -12.35 14.96 -17.61
N LEU A 65 -11.68 16.08 -17.32
CA LEU A 65 -11.10 16.35 -16.00
C LEU A 65 -12.15 16.40 -14.89
N ASN A 66 -13.36 16.88 -15.19
CA ASN A 66 -14.48 16.93 -14.25
C ASN A 66 -15.17 15.59 -14.03
N SER A 67 -14.92 14.60 -14.88
CA SER A 67 -15.53 13.26 -14.75
C SER A 67 -14.83 12.35 -13.73
N PHE A 68 -13.63 12.72 -13.28
CA PHE A 68 -12.90 11.98 -12.25
C PHE A 68 -13.53 12.18 -10.86
N PRO A 69 -13.40 11.20 -9.94
CA PRO A 69 -13.92 11.30 -8.58
C PRO A 69 -13.27 12.45 -7.82
N GLU A 70 -13.98 12.99 -6.84
CA GLU A 70 -13.57 14.19 -6.11
C GLU A 70 -12.18 14.02 -5.48
N ALA A 71 -11.92 12.89 -4.81
CA ALA A 71 -10.63 12.61 -4.21
C ALA A 71 -9.45 12.71 -5.20
N PHE A 72 -9.62 12.27 -6.45
CA PHE A 72 -8.58 12.38 -7.47
C PHE A 72 -8.43 13.82 -7.99
N ARG A 73 -9.53 14.56 -8.15
CA ARG A 73 -9.51 15.96 -8.61
C ARG A 73 -8.91 16.91 -7.57
N VAL A 74 -9.28 16.74 -6.30
CA VAL A 74 -8.81 17.56 -5.18
C VAL A 74 -7.36 17.20 -4.82
N GLY A 75 -7.01 15.92 -4.92
CA GLY A 75 -5.67 15.43 -4.64
C GLY A 75 -5.36 15.32 -3.14
N PRO A 76 -4.23 14.70 -2.78
CA PRO A 76 -3.95 14.27 -1.42
C PRO A 76 -3.83 15.42 -0.42
N ARG A 77 -3.34 16.60 -0.83
CA ARG A 77 -3.21 17.76 0.08
C ARG A 77 -4.57 18.27 0.55
N GLY A 78 -5.54 18.36 -0.35
CA GLY A 78 -6.90 18.78 0.00
C GLY A 78 -7.70 17.70 0.74
N ARG A 79 -7.25 16.44 0.70
CA ARG A 79 -7.87 15.30 1.39
C ARG A 79 -7.15 14.89 2.69
N ALA A 80 -6.06 15.57 3.04
CA ALA A 80 -5.15 15.19 4.12
C ALA A 80 -5.84 15.02 5.49
N GLU A 81 -6.69 15.96 5.87
CA GLU A 81 -7.40 15.93 7.16
C GLU A 81 -8.33 14.71 7.31
N LEU A 82 -8.95 14.29 6.20
CA LEU A 82 -9.84 13.12 6.16
C LEU A 82 -9.09 11.84 6.53
N VAL A 83 -7.86 11.72 6.07
CA VAL A 83 -7.00 10.53 6.30
C VAL A 83 -6.09 10.66 7.51
N GLY A 84 -6.25 11.73 8.30
CA GLY A 84 -5.57 11.93 9.58
C GLY A 84 -4.24 12.70 9.49
N ASP A 85 -3.86 13.19 8.32
CA ASP A 85 -2.64 13.97 8.14
C ASP A 85 -2.87 15.41 8.63
N SER A 86 -2.50 15.67 9.88
CA SER A 86 -2.68 16.95 10.57
C SER A 86 -1.50 17.24 11.51
N GLY A 87 -1.41 18.48 12.00
CA GLY A 87 -0.32 18.90 12.89
C GLY A 87 1.05 18.67 12.24
N PRO A 88 2.00 17.98 12.92
CA PRO A 88 3.32 17.68 12.36
C PRO A 88 3.32 16.88 11.05
N HIS A 89 2.22 16.20 10.73
CA HIS A 89 2.05 15.39 9.53
C HIS A 89 1.23 16.09 8.45
N ALA A 90 0.87 17.36 8.66
CA ALA A 90 0.07 18.14 7.72
C ALA A 90 0.81 18.38 6.39
N PRO A 91 0.09 18.63 5.28
CA PRO A 91 0.68 18.79 3.95
C PRO A 91 1.79 19.82 3.84
N GLU A 92 1.79 20.86 4.66
CA GLU A 92 2.81 21.93 4.68
C GLU A 92 4.20 21.38 5.04
N HIS A 93 4.25 20.24 5.73
CA HIS A 93 5.47 19.56 6.15
C HIS A 93 5.90 18.43 5.21
N TRP A 94 5.11 18.11 4.18
CA TRP A 94 5.46 17.04 3.23
C TRP A 94 6.64 17.44 2.36
N GLU A 95 7.62 16.54 2.27
CA GLU A 95 8.87 16.75 1.54
C GLU A 95 8.65 17.25 0.12
N ARG A 96 9.40 18.28 -0.26
CA ARG A 96 9.40 18.85 -1.62
C ARG A 96 8.01 19.22 -2.15
N GLY A 97 7.07 19.50 -1.24
CA GLY A 97 5.69 19.82 -1.59
C GLY A 97 4.95 18.65 -2.26
N LEU A 98 5.28 17.40 -1.92
CA LEU A 98 4.56 16.23 -2.42
C LEU A 98 3.04 16.43 -2.35
N GLY A 99 2.35 15.85 -3.35
CA GLY A 99 0.91 16.05 -3.53
C GLY A 99 0.51 17.45 -4.02
N GLY A 100 1.47 18.35 -4.25
CA GLY A 100 1.23 19.68 -4.80
C GLY A 100 0.91 19.66 -6.30
N PRO A 101 0.39 20.77 -6.84
CA PRO A 101 -0.03 20.87 -8.24
C PRO A 101 1.13 20.77 -9.24
N HIS A 102 2.38 20.96 -8.81
CA HIS A 102 3.57 20.78 -9.65
C HIS A 102 3.90 19.30 -9.93
N ILE A 103 3.36 18.38 -9.12
CA ILE A 103 3.54 16.94 -9.34
C ILE A 103 2.52 16.47 -10.37
N HIS A 104 3.00 16.21 -11.59
CA HIS A 104 2.16 15.88 -12.74
C HIS A 104 2.13 14.36 -13.02
N ALA A 105 3.24 13.67 -12.82
CA ALA A 105 3.32 12.23 -13.01
C ALA A 105 4.32 11.58 -12.06
N MET A 106 4.24 10.26 -11.94
CA MET A 106 5.22 9.43 -11.25
C MET A 106 5.55 8.23 -12.12
N ALA A 107 6.84 7.98 -12.34
CA ALA A 107 7.32 6.67 -12.76
C ALA A 107 7.82 5.91 -11.53
N TRP A 108 7.51 4.62 -11.44
CA TRP A 108 8.11 3.76 -10.43
C TRP A 108 8.76 2.55 -11.06
N LEU A 109 9.94 2.26 -10.54
CA LEU A 109 10.86 1.24 -11.02
C LEU A 109 10.95 0.14 -9.98
N ARG A 110 10.98 -1.11 -10.42
CA ARG A 110 11.21 -2.27 -9.55
C ARG A 110 12.23 -3.19 -10.18
N THR A 111 13.14 -3.71 -9.39
CA THR A 111 14.25 -4.55 -9.87
C THR A 111 14.87 -5.36 -8.74
N GLN A 112 15.78 -6.27 -9.08
CA GLN A 112 16.46 -7.14 -8.12
C GLN A 112 17.80 -6.58 -7.63
N SER A 113 18.33 -5.51 -8.23
CA SER A 113 19.63 -4.95 -7.86
C SER A 113 19.71 -3.43 -8.03
N ASP A 114 20.68 -2.81 -7.36
CA ASP A 114 20.98 -1.39 -7.53
C ASP A 114 21.40 -1.04 -8.96
N GLU A 115 22.16 -1.91 -9.63
CA GLU A 115 22.57 -1.69 -11.02
C GLU A 115 21.37 -1.66 -11.95
N GLY A 116 20.40 -2.56 -11.74
CA GLY A 116 19.14 -2.57 -12.48
C GLY A 116 18.32 -1.31 -12.25
N ARG A 117 18.37 -0.75 -11.03
CA ARG A 117 17.65 0.48 -10.65
C ARG A 117 18.25 1.68 -11.37
N GLU A 118 19.58 1.76 -11.41
CA GLU A 118 20.29 2.80 -12.15
C GLU A 118 20.15 2.64 -13.68
N GLU A 119 20.13 1.41 -14.20
CA GLU A 119 19.86 1.14 -15.62
C GLU A 119 18.46 1.63 -16.03
N ALA A 120 17.44 1.27 -15.27
CA ALA A 120 16.06 1.71 -15.50
C ALA A 120 15.93 3.24 -15.37
N THR A 121 16.61 3.84 -14.38
CA THR A 121 16.62 5.30 -14.18
C THR A 121 17.23 6.03 -15.37
N ARG A 122 18.35 5.53 -15.92
CA ARG A 122 18.96 6.10 -17.13
C ARG A 122 18.00 6.05 -18.31
N ILE A 123 17.32 4.93 -18.54
CA ILE A 123 16.35 4.82 -19.64
C ILE A 123 15.23 5.86 -19.51
N VAL A 124 14.68 6.04 -18.30
CA VAL A 124 13.65 7.07 -18.07
C VAL A 124 14.19 8.47 -18.33
N ARG A 125 15.41 8.77 -17.87
CA ARG A 125 16.08 10.06 -18.10
C ARG A 125 16.36 10.30 -19.59
N ASP A 126 16.83 9.32 -20.32
CA ASP A 126 17.11 9.42 -21.75
C ASP A 126 15.83 9.78 -22.53
N GLU A 127 14.68 9.18 -22.19
CA GLU A 127 13.40 9.53 -22.82
C GLU A 127 12.94 10.95 -22.45
N MET A 128 13.24 11.42 -21.23
CA MET A 128 12.98 12.81 -20.83
C MET A 128 13.85 13.80 -21.60
N GLU A 129 15.15 13.53 -21.72
CA GLU A 129 16.10 14.39 -22.43
C GLU A 129 15.78 14.46 -23.94
N ALA A 130 15.39 13.33 -24.54
CA ALA A 130 15.03 13.25 -25.95
C ALA A 130 13.76 14.03 -26.31
N SER A 131 12.82 14.17 -25.37
CA SER A 131 11.56 14.91 -25.58
C SER A 131 11.65 16.37 -25.11
N GLY A 132 12.36 16.61 -24.00
CA GLY A 132 12.32 17.86 -23.25
C GLY A 132 10.96 18.10 -22.60
N GLY A 133 10.81 19.22 -21.88
CA GLY A 133 9.52 19.64 -21.31
C GLY A 133 9.03 18.81 -20.12
N VAL A 134 9.88 17.91 -19.58
CA VAL A 134 9.64 17.13 -18.37
C VAL A 134 10.85 17.29 -17.47
N VAL A 135 10.64 17.63 -16.19
CA VAL A 135 11.70 17.77 -15.19
C VAL A 135 11.43 16.88 -13.99
N VAL A 136 12.48 16.42 -13.33
CA VAL A 136 12.36 15.63 -12.09
C VAL A 136 12.16 16.58 -10.93
N GLY A 137 11.03 16.43 -10.22
CA GLY A 137 10.73 17.21 -9.02
C GLY A 137 11.21 16.53 -7.72
N PHE A 138 11.05 15.22 -7.63
CA PHE A 138 11.42 14.44 -6.44
C PHE A 138 11.76 13.00 -6.81
N VAL A 139 12.66 12.38 -6.05
CA VAL A 139 13.03 10.96 -6.19
C VAL A 139 13.00 10.33 -4.81
N GLN A 140 12.33 9.18 -4.70
CA GLN A 140 12.32 8.35 -3.51
C GLN A 140 12.83 6.96 -3.85
N ASP A 141 13.92 6.56 -3.20
CA ASP A 141 14.47 5.21 -3.30
C ASP A 141 13.84 4.30 -2.26
N THR A 142 13.61 3.05 -2.65
CA THR A 142 13.08 2.01 -1.78
C THR A 142 13.93 0.76 -1.90
N MET A 143 14.09 0.04 -0.80
CA MET A 143 14.78 -1.23 -0.77
C MET A 143 14.12 -2.10 0.29
N ALA A 144 13.65 -3.27 -0.12
CA ALA A 144 13.05 -4.20 0.81
C ALA A 144 14.10 -4.80 1.75
N LEU A 145 13.74 -4.87 3.04
CA LEU A 145 14.66 -5.21 4.13
C LEU A 145 14.77 -6.72 4.29
N ALA A 146 15.94 -7.30 4.02
CA ALA A 146 16.20 -8.69 4.39
C ALA A 146 16.50 -8.80 5.90
N HIS A 147 15.50 -9.13 6.71
CA HIS A 147 15.71 -9.48 8.11
C HIS A 147 16.32 -10.88 8.24
N ALA A 148 17.21 -11.07 9.20
CA ALA A 148 17.93 -12.33 9.41
C ALA A 148 17.02 -13.51 9.84
N ASN A 149 15.80 -13.22 10.32
CA ASN A 149 14.89 -14.17 10.96
C ASN A 149 14.08 -15.00 9.95
N GLY A 150 14.61 -15.19 8.75
CA GLY A 150 13.91 -15.64 7.55
C GLY A 150 12.98 -16.83 7.74
N ILE A 151 11.69 -16.54 7.98
CA ILE A 151 10.53 -17.34 7.62
C ILE A 151 9.41 -16.35 7.28
N GLY A 152 9.22 -16.07 5.98
CA GLY A 152 8.11 -15.25 5.48
C GLY A 152 8.40 -13.74 5.40
N SER A 153 8.88 -13.30 4.22
CA SER A 153 9.11 -11.91 3.78
C SER A 153 10.02 -11.00 4.61
N GLU A 154 10.82 -10.24 3.87
CA GLU A 154 11.42 -8.98 4.25
C GLU A 154 10.43 -8.14 5.07
N GLY A 155 10.66 -7.96 6.38
CA GLY A 155 9.75 -7.23 7.28
C GLY A 155 9.92 -5.72 7.25
N GLU A 156 8.87 -4.98 7.57
CA GLU A 156 8.93 -3.52 7.66
C GLU A 156 9.78 -3.06 8.86
N HIS A 157 10.01 -1.74 9.03
CA HIS A 157 10.96 -1.23 10.02
C HIS A 157 10.59 -1.51 11.48
N PHE A 158 9.33 -1.83 11.81
CA PHE A 158 8.94 -2.32 13.13
C PHE A 158 9.15 -3.82 13.32
N GLY A 159 9.59 -4.54 12.29
CA GLY A 159 9.98 -5.96 12.30
C GLY A 159 8.88 -6.94 11.91
N PHE A 160 7.73 -6.48 11.40
CA PHE A 160 6.62 -7.36 11.02
C PHE A 160 6.72 -7.82 9.57
N ALA A 161 6.45 -9.10 9.32
CA ALA A 161 6.34 -9.65 7.98
C ALA A 161 5.24 -8.96 7.15
N ASP A 162 5.62 -8.40 5.99
CA ASP A 162 4.71 -7.78 5.02
C ASP A 162 5.20 -8.03 3.58
N PRO A 163 4.33 -8.30 2.59
CA PRO A 163 2.89 -8.54 2.69
C PRO A 163 2.49 -10.01 2.91
N ILE A 164 1.40 -10.19 3.67
CA ILE A 164 0.74 -11.49 3.88
C ILE A 164 -0.66 -11.50 3.26
N SER A 165 -1.58 -10.68 3.76
CA SER A 165 -2.98 -10.67 3.31
C SER A 165 -3.16 -9.69 2.15
N GLN A 166 -3.54 -10.21 0.98
CA GLN A 166 -3.81 -9.44 -0.24
C GLN A 166 -5.09 -9.97 -0.89
N PRO A 167 -5.99 -9.10 -1.39
CA PRO A 167 -7.21 -9.57 -2.03
C PRO A 167 -6.90 -10.27 -3.37
N PRO A 168 -7.41 -11.49 -3.62
CA PRO A 168 -7.33 -12.12 -4.92
C PRO A 168 -8.34 -11.47 -5.87
N ILE A 169 -7.96 -11.37 -7.15
CA ILE A 169 -8.82 -10.85 -8.21
C ILE A 169 -9.33 -12.03 -9.04
N GLU A 170 -10.63 -12.07 -9.30
CA GLU A 170 -11.25 -13.04 -10.19
C GLU A 170 -10.62 -13.00 -11.59
N GLY A 171 -10.25 -14.17 -12.12
CA GLY A 171 -9.60 -14.28 -13.42
C GLY A 171 -8.10 -13.93 -13.44
N ALA A 172 -7.49 -13.54 -12.30
CA ALA A 172 -6.06 -13.34 -12.21
C ALA A 172 -5.30 -14.67 -12.03
N ASP A 173 -4.24 -14.87 -12.80
CA ASP A 173 -3.33 -16.03 -12.72
C ASP A 173 -2.31 -15.89 -11.57
N THR A 174 -2.81 -15.70 -10.34
CA THR A 174 -2.01 -15.60 -9.12
C THR A 174 -2.55 -16.56 -8.07
N PRO A 175 -1.68 -17.30 -7.36
CA PRO A 175 -2.14 -18.14 -6.26
C PRO A 175 -2.74 -17.27 -5.16
N TRP A 176 -3.75 -17.82 -4.49
CA TRP A 176 -4.41 -17.22 -3.34
C TRP A 176 -4.90 -18.32 -2.43
N TYR A 177 -5.09 -17.99 -1.16
CA TYR A 177 -5.31 -18.95 -0.09
C TYR A 177 -6.56 -18.60 0.73
N PRO A 178 -7.09 -19.54 1.54
CA PRO A 178 -8.16 -19.26 2.48
C PRO A 178 -7.87 -18.02 3.34
N GLY A 179 -8.86 -17.14 3.45
CA GLY A 179 -8.75 -15.87 4.16
C GLY A 179 -8.28 -14.67 3.34
N ASP A 180 -7.83 -14.86 2.10
CA ASP A 180 -7.47 -13.77 1.20
C ASP A 180 -8.72 -13.10 0.58
N GLY A 181 -9.73 -13.92 0.27
CA GLY A 181 -10.90 -13.54 -0.54
C GLY A 181 -12.11 -12.99 0.23
N VAL A 182 -13.28 -13.28 -0.32
CA VAL A 182 -14.60 -13.14 0.32
C VAL A 182 -15.00 -14.51 0.84
N LEU A 183 -15.46 -14.59 2.09
CA LEU A 183 -16.04 -15.80 2.66
C LEU A 183 -17.50 -15.93 2.22
N GLU A 184 -17.85 -17.08 1.67
CA GLU A 184 -19.21 -17.43 1.22
C GLU A 184 -19.97 -18.19 2.31
N GLU A 185 -21.30 -18.27 2.15
CA GLU A 185 -22.19 -18.95 3.11
C GLU A 185 -21.88 -20.45 3.29
N ASP A 186 -21.27 -21.08 2.28
CA ASP A 186 -20.85 -22.48 2.32
C ASP A 186 -19.48 -22.70 2.98
N GLY A 187 -18.87 -21.64 3.52
CA GLY A 187 -17.57 -21.67 4.18
C GLY A 187 -16.37 -21.66 3.21
N THR A 188 -16.61 -21.56 1.90
CA THR A 188 -15.55 -21.42 0.91
C THR A 188 -15.12 -19.96 0.75
N TRP A 189 -13.90 -19.76 0.28
CA TRP A 189 -13.39 -18.44 -0.07
C TRP A 189 -13.48 -18.26 -1.58
N ARG A 190 -13.75 -17.04 -2.05
CA ARG A 190 -13.64 -16.70 -3.48
C ARG A 190 -12.84 -15.41 -3.72
N PRO A 191 -12.26 -15.25 -4.93
CA PRO A 191 -11.71 -13.97 -5.36
C PRO A 191 -12.76 -12.85 -5.41
N LEU A 192 -12.27 -11.61 -5.33
CA LEU A 192 -13.09 -10.42 -5.52
C LEU A 192 -13.25 -10.11 -7.00
N LYS A 193 -14.38 -9.50 -7.33
CA LYS A 193 -14.64 -9.00 -8.68
C LYS A 193 -13.59 -7.95 -9.10
N PRO A 194 -13.14 -7.94 -10.38
CA PRO A 194 -12.06 -7.06 -10.81
C PRO A 194 -12.38 -5.56 -10.67
N GLY A 195 -13.65 -5.16 -10.72
CA GLY A 195 -14.10 -3.79 -10.59
C GLY A 195 -13.80 -3.12 -9.25
N GLU A 196 -13.41 -3.86 -8.22
CA GLU A 196 -12.89 -3.29 -6.98
C GLU A 196 -11.45 -2.74 -7.13
N PHE A 197 -10.74 -3.12 -8.19
CA PHE A 197 -9.34 -2.73 -8.41
C PHE A 197 -9.08 -2.15 -9.79
N LEU A 198 -9.87 -2.52 -10.80
CA LEU A 198 -9.73 -2.11 -12.19
C LEU A 198 -10.98 -1.37 -12.66
N LEU A 199 -10.78 -0.16 -13.17
CA LEU A 199 -11.82 0.63 -13.79
C LEU A 199 -12.32 -0.04 -15.10
N GLY A 200 -13.63 0.10 -15.36
CA GLY A 200 -14.29 -0.51 -16.53
C GLY A 200 -14.71 -1.96 -16.36
N TYR A 201 -14.60 -2.54 -15.16
CA TYR A 201 -15.05 -3.90 -14.82
C TYR A 201 -16.18 -3.87 -13.78
N GLU A 202 -16.94 -4.95 -13.72
CA GLU A 202 -17.97 -5.16 -12.69
C GLU A 202 -17.34 -5.24 -11.29
N ASP A 203 -17.91 -4.54 -10.31
CA ASP A 203 -17.48 -4.60 -8.91
C ASP A 203 -18.45 -5.43 -8.04
N GLU A 204 -18.22 -5.51 -6.73
CA GLU A 204 -19.04 -6.33 -5.81
C GLU A 204 -20.49 -5.81 -5.60
N ALA A 205 -20.84 -4.67 -6.20
CA ALA A 205 -22.18 -4.11 -6.28
C ALA A 205 -22.75 -4.11 -7.71
N GLY A 206 -21.96 -4.47 -8.73
CA GLY A 206 -22.38 -4.57 -10.14
C GLY A 206 -21.63 -3.62 -11.07
N PHE A 207 -22.07 -3.51 -12.33
CA PHE A 207 -21.37 -2.73 -13.36
C PHE A 207 -21.36 -1.21 -13.11
N GLU A 208 -22.29 -0.71 -12.30
CA GLU A 208 -22.43 0.71 -11.97
C GLU A 208 -21.97 1.02 -10.54
N GLY A 209 -21.37 0.06 -9.83
CA GLY A 209 -21.03 0.21 -8.42
C GLY A 209 -19.87 1.19 -8.15
N THR A 210 -19.07 1.51 -9.16
CA THR A 210 -17.93 2.44 -9.08
C THR A 210 -18.02 3.49 -10.18
N ALA A 211 -17.91 4.77 -9.79
CA ALA A 211 -17.95 5.89 -10.73
C ALA A 211 -16.79 5.82 -11.74
N GLN A 212 -17.10 6.11 -13.01
CA GLN A 212 -16.20 5.85 -14.12
C GLN A 212 -15.86 7.15 -14.87
N PRO A 213 -14.57 7.53 -15.00
CA PRO A 213 -14.16 8.68 -15.81
C PRO A 213 -14.57 8.56 -17.29
N SER A 214 -14.72 9.70 -17.96
CA SER A 214 -15.08 9.82 -19.37
C SER A 214 -14.00 10.61 -20.14
N PRO A 215 -13.63 10.20 -21.36
CA PRO A 215 -14.20 9.11 -22.14
C PRO A 215 -13.70 7.72 -21.71
N ARG A 216 -14.21 6.67 -22.35
CA ARG A 216 -13.95 5.26 -21.98
C ARG A 216 -12.45 4.91 -21.97
N GLU A 217 -11.66 5.57 -22.79
CA GLU A 217 -10.21 5.38 -22.93
C GLU A 217 -9.44 5.76 -21.65
N LEU A 218 -10.00 6.63 -20.80
CA LEU A 218 -9.36 7.04 -19.54
C LEU A 218 -9.56 6.02 -18.41
N ARG A 219 -10.44 5.04 -18.59
CA ARG A 219 -10.83 4.10 -17.54
C ARG A 219 -10.54 2.64 -17.86
N LEU A 220 -10.46 2.25 -19.14
CA LEU A 220 -10.28 0.84 -19.48
C LEU A 220 -8.95 0.30 -18.94
N ASN A 221 -8.99 -0.71 -18.08
CA ASN A 221 -7.80 -1.27 -17.39
C ASN A 221 -7.04 -0.25 -16.52
N GLY A 222 -7.65 0.89 -16.23
CA GLY A 222 -7.11 1.89 -15.34
C GLY A 222 -7.30 1.49 -13.88
N THR A 223 -6.55 2.11 -12.99
CA THR A 223 -6.71 1.99 -11.54
C THR A 223 -6.25 3.29 -10.90
N TYR A 224 -6.74 3.59 -9.70
CA TYR A 224 -6.17 4.65 -8.90
C TYR A 224 -5.04 4.09 -8.04
N LEU A 225 -3.99 4.89 -7.91
CA LEU A 225 -2.86 4.61 -7.04
C LEU A 225 -2.76 5.72 -5.99
N VAL A 226 -2.81 5.34 -4.72
CA VAL A 226 -2.47 6.22 -3.60
C VAL A 226 -1.04 5.92 -3.19
N PHE A 227 -0.18 6.93 -3.28
CA PHE A 227 1.21 6.88 -2.83
C PHE A 227 1.33 7.56 -1.46
N ARG A 228 1.96 6.88 -0.51
CA ARG A 228 2.24 7.42 0.83
C ARG A 228 3.66 7.10 1.25
N LYS A 229 4.49 8.12 1.44
CA LYS A 229 5.75 8.01 2.18
C LYS A 229 5.44 8.15 3.67
N LEU A 230 5.66 7.10 4.45
CA LEU A 230 5.38 7.04 5.89
C LEU A 230 6.68 6.86 6.65
N TYR A 231 7.13 7.90 7.34
CA TYR A 231 8.22 7.79 8.30
C TYR A 231 7.82 6.87 9.46
N GLN A 232 8.77 6.05 9.91
CA GLN A 232 8.59 5.13 11.03
C GLN A 232 9.61 5.44 12.12
N ASP A 233 9.13 5.90 13.27
CA ASP A 233 9.95 6.09 14.47
C ASP A 233 10.13 4.75 15.20
N VAL A 234 11.10 3.96 14.72
CA VAL A 234 11.40 2.62 15.24
C VAL A 234 11.83 2.67 16.70
N ALA A 235 12.65 3.66 17.06
CA ALA A 235 13.14 3.83 18.40
C ALA A 235 11.99 4.17 19.37
N ALA A 236 11.09 5.09 18.99
CA ALA A 236 9.90 5.38 19.80
C ALA A 236 8.97 4.19 19.93
N PHE A 237 8.76 3.41 18.85
CA PHE A 237 7.95 2.20 18.91
C PHE A 237 8.53 1.21 19.91
N ARG A 238 9.84 0.93 19.86
CA ARG A 238 10.51 0.04 20.82
C ARG A 238 10.40 0.55 22.27
N ARG A 239 10.66 1.84 22.52
CA ARG A 239 10.49 2.45 23.86
C ARG A 239 9.05 2.34 24.35
N TYR A 240 8.07 2.49 23.46
CA TYR A 240 6.67 2.29 23.78
C TYR A 240 6.38 0.85 24.21
N LEU A 241 6.91 -0.15 23.51
CA LEU A 241 6.76 -1.56 23.87
C LEU A 241 7.32 -1.86 25.28
N HIS A 242 8.52 -1.36 25.61
CA HIS A 242 9.06 -1.47 26.96
C HIS A 242 8.12 -0.88 28.02
N THR A 243 7.60 0.32 27.76
CA THR A 243 6.74 1.04 28.71
C THR A 243 5.40 0.32 28.89
N ALA A 244 4.77 -0.09 27.79
CA ALA A 244 3.49 -0.79 27.79
C ALA A 244 3.62 -2.17 28.46
N ALA A 245 4.69 -2.92 28.17
CA ALA A 245 4.93 -4.23 28.79
C ALA A 245 5.05 -4.10 30.32
N LYS A 246 5.86 -3.14 30.83
CA LYS A 246 5.94 -2.87 32.28
C LYS A 246 4.59 -2.54 32.88
N SER A 247 3.80 -1.72 32.20
CA SER A 247 2.49 -1.29 32.71
C SER A 247 1.47 -2.43 32.77
N LEU A 248 1.50 -3.35 31.80
CA LEU A 248 0.48 -4.40 31.67
C LEU A 248 0.86 -5.68 32.43
N TYR A 249 2.15 -6.01 32.49
CA TYR A 249 2.63 -7.29 33.00
C TYR A 249 3.58 -7.16 34.20
N ALA A 250 3.82 -5.94 34.69
CA ALA A 250 4.80 -5.64 35.74
C ALA A 250 6.26 -6.05 35.38
N ALA A 251 6.52 -6.34 34.11
CA ALA A 251 7.83 -6.71 33.56
C ALA A 251 7.90 -6.36 32.07
N ASP A 252 9.10 -6.05 31.55
CA ASP A 252 9.38 -5.85 30.11
C ASP A 252 10.29 -6.93 29.54
N GLU A 253 10.11 -8.16 29.95
CA GLU A 253 10.73 -9.30 29.26
C GLU A 253 10.35 -9.28 27.77
N GLU A 254 11.24 -9.78 26.92
CA GLU A 254 11.08 -9.80 25.46
C GLU A 254 9.72 -10.36 25.04
N HIS A 255 9.28 -11.44 25.68
CA HIS A 255 7.97 -12.05 25.43
C HIS A 255 6.80 -11.07 25.63
N HIS A 256 6.81 -10.27 26.70
CA HIS A 256 5.75 -9.30 26.96
C HIS A 256 5.76 -8.14 25.97
N GLN A 257 6.95 -7.68 25.58
CA GLN A 257 7.08 -6.65 24.54
C GLN A 257 6.55 -7.15 23.20
N GLU A 258 6.91 -8.38 22.80
CA GLU A 258 6.42 -9.02 21.58
C GLU A 258 4.91 -9.25 21.62
N LEU A 259 4.34 -9.65 22.77
CA LEU A 259 2.91 -9.80 22.92
C LEU A 259 2.17 -8.45 22.75
N VAL A 260 2.68 -7.37 23.34
CA VAL A 260 2.13 -6.01 23.12
C VAL A 260 2.21 -5.64 21.65
N ALA A 261 3.36 -5.84 21.01
CA ALA A 261 3.57 -5.52 19.59
C ALA A 261 2.59 -6.31 18.71
N ALA A 262 2.44 -7.61 18.98
CA ALA A 262 1.54 -8.49 18.27
C ALA A 262 0.07 -8.09 18.44
N LYS A 263 -0.33 -7.68 19.65
CA LYS A 263 -1.71 -7.22 19.94
C LYS A 263 -2.02 -5.87 19.30
N ILE A 264 -1.03 -4.97 19.16
CA ILE A 264 -1.17 -3.70 18.40
C ILE A 264 -1.39 -3.99 16.92
N MET A 265 -0.63 -4.93 16.35
CA MET A 265 -0.69 -5.19 14.91
C MET A 265 -1.80 -6.17 14.52
N GLY A 266 -2.12 -7.14 15.37
CA GLY A 266 -3.00 -8.28 15.07
C GLY A 266 -2.26 -9.52 14.52
N ARG A 267 -0.93 -9.46 14.44
CA ARG A 267 -0.02 -10.55 14.05
C ARG A 267 1.26 -10.44 14.86
N TRP A 268 1.88 -11.57 15.17
CA TRP A 268 3.28 -11.64 15.58
C TRP A 268 4.20 -11.17 14.45
N ARG A 269 5.44 -10.79 14.78
CA ARG A 269 6.43 -10.34 13.80
C ARG A 269 6.69 -11.36 12.68
N SER A 270 6.62 -12.65 12.99
CA SER A 270 6.68 -13.76 12.01
C SER A 270 5.57 -13.73 10.94
N GLY A 271 4.48 -13.01 11.22
CA GLY A 271 3.26 -13.06 10.44
C GLY A 271 2.19 -13.99 11.00
N CYS A 272 2.43 -14.74 12.08
CA CYS A 272 1.40 -15.55 12.72
C CYS A 272 0.23 -14.67 13.23
N PRO A 273 -1.04 -14.92 12.85
CA PRO A 273 -2.17 -14.13 13.33
C PRO A 273 -2.46 -14.41 14.80
N VAL A 274 -2.60 -13.34 15.58
CA VAL A 274 -2.95 -13.41 17.01
C VAL A 274 -4.31 -14.09 17.21
N ASP A 275 -5.21 -13.98 16.23
CA ASP A 275 -6.49 -14.69 16.27
C ASP A 275 -6.31 -16.22 16.30
N LEU A 276 -5.28 -16.78 15.64
CA LEU A 276 -5.02 -18.23 15.67
C LEU A 276 -4.05 -18.67 16.78
N SER A 277 -3.15 -17.79 17.21
CA SER A 277 -2.21 -18.06 18.31
C SER A 277 -2.10 -16.83 19.23
N PRO A 278 -3.01 -16.68 20.21
CA PRO A 278 -3.16 -15.44 20.96
C PRO A 278 -2.09 -15.15 22.01
N ASP A 279 -1.40 -16.20 22.47
CA ASP A 279 -0.48 -16.13 23.63
C ASP A 279 0.98 -16.36 23.26
N LYS A 280 1.28 -16.85 22.06
CA LYS A 280 2.65 -17.07 21.59
C LYS A 280 2.74 -17.03 20.08
N ASP A 281 3.94 -16.73 19.57
CA ASP A 281 4.23 -16.89 18.15
C ASP A 281 4.21 -18.37 17.76
N ASP A 282 3.72 -18.67 16.55
CA ASP A 282 3.70 -20.01 15.97
C ASP A 282 4.21 -19.94 14.52
N LEU A 283 5.48 -20.30 14.37
CA LEU A 283 6.18 -20.28 13.08
C LEU A 283 5.62 -21.31 12.08
N ALA A 284 4.99 -22.38 12.56
CA ALA A 284 4.36 -23.37 11.68
C ALA A 284 3.07 -22.83 11.07
N ILE A 285 2.30 -22.03 11.83
CA ILE A 285 1.17 -21.27 11.26
C ILE A 285 1.68 -20.20 10.31
N ALA A 286 2.68 -19.40 10.71
CA ALA A 286 3.20 -18.30 9.89
C ALA A 286 3.73 -18.76 8.52
N ALA A 287 4.41 -19.91 8.50
CA ALA A 287 4.99 -20.48 7.29
C ALA A 287 3.97 -21.10 6.32
N ASP A 288 2.77 -21.43 6.79
CA ASP A 288 1.75 -22.15 6.02
C ASP A 288 0.74 -21.19 5.36
N PRO A 289 0.76 -21.01 4.02
CA PRO A 289 -0.17 -20.14 3.33
C PRO A 289 -1.65 -20.50 3.51
N GLU A 290 -1.97 -21.79 3.70
CA GLU A 290 -3.34 -22.28 3.89
C GLU A 290 -3.90 -21.95 5.27
N ARG A 291 -3.03 -21.62 6.24
CA ARG A 291 -3.40 -21.36 7.64
C ARG A 291 -3.20 -19.92 8.04
N ARG A 292 -2.08 -19.29 7.65
CA ARG A 292 -1.65 -17.97 8.15
C ARG A 292 -2.64 -16.83 7.90
N ASN A 293 -3.59 -16.99 6.98
CA ASN A 293 -4.62 -15.99 6.74
C ASN A 293 -6.06 -16.48 6.96
N ASN A 294 -6.25 -17.78 7.25
CA ASN A 294 -7.56 -18.43 7.35
C ASN A 294 -8.22 -18.22 8.71
N PHE A 295 -8.75 -17.03 8.94
CA PHE A 295 -9.47 -16.64 10.16
C PHE A 295 -10.45 -15.50 9.87
N THR A 296 -11.40 -15.23 10.76
CA THR A 296 -12.49 -14.27 10.51
C THR A 296 -12.77 -13.30 11.67
N TYR A 297 -12.18 -13.53 12.85
CA TYR A 297 -12.55 -12.90 14.12
C TYR A 297 -13.96 -13.23 14.64
N GLU A 298 -14.68 -14.16 14.01
CA GLU A 298 -16.05 -14.54 14.39
C GLU A 298 -16.12 -15.11 15.82
N ASP A 299 -15.11 -15.90 16.20
CA ASP A 299 -14.98 -16.49 17.55
C ASP A 299 -14.33 -15.53 18.57
N ASP A 300 -14.17 -14.25 18.24
CA ASP A 300 -13.55 -13.23 19.11
C ASP A 300 -14.32 -11.88 19.11
N PRO A 301 -15.63 -11.88 19.37
CA PRO A 301 -16.45 -10.66 19.29
C PRO A 301 -16.02 -9.58 20.29
N GLU A 302 -15.54 -9.98 21.47
CA GLU A 302 -15.08 -9.05 22.53
C GLU A 302 -13.61 -8.62 22.36
N GLY A 303 -12.88 -9.15 21.38
CA GLY A 303 -11.48 -8.80 21.14
C GLY A 303 -10.51 -9.30 22.21
N LEU A 304 -10.85 -10.39 22.90
CA LEU A 304 -10.01 -11.00 23.95
C LEU A 304 -8.79 -11.70 23.35
N ARG A 305 -8.90 -12.25 22.14
CA ARG A 305 -7.77 -12.82 21.38
C ARG A 305 -7.06 -11.72 20.61
N CYS A 306 -7.72 -11.09 19.65
CA CYS A 306 -7.17 -10.02 18.82
C CYS A 306 -7.91 -8.71 19.13
N PRO A 307 -7.26 -7.70 19.74
CA PRO A 307 -7.95 -6.48 20.12
C PRO A 307 -8.73 -5.85 18.95
N LEU A 308 -9.92 -5.32 19.24
CA LEU A 308 -10.72 -4.57 18.26
C LEU A 308 -9.93 -3.40 17.65
N GLY A 309 -9.02 -2.82 18.43
CA GLY A 309 -8.12 -1.75 18.01
C GLY A 309 -6.90 -2.17 17.19
N ALA A 310 -6.67 -3.47 16.96
CA ALA A 310 -5.48 -3.95 16.27
C ALA A 310 -5.43 -3.49 14.80
N HIS A 311 -4.25 -3.16 14.29
CA HIS A 311 -4.04 -2.63 12.94
C HIS A 311 -4.72 -3.48 11.85
N LEU A 312 -4.52 -4.80 11.89
CA LEU A 312 -5.12 -5.70 10.90
C LEU A 312 -6.63 -5.83 11.04
N ARG A 313 -7.16 -5.84 12.27
CA ARG A 313 -8.60 -5.94 12.52
C ARG A 313 -9.32 -4.65 12.11
N ARG A 314 -8.70 -3.48 12.35
CA ARG A 314 -9.24 -2.21 11.88
C ARG A 314 -9.17 -2.06 10.36
N SER A 315 -8.06 -2.41 9.74
CA SER A 315 -7.89 -2.26 8.29
C SER A 315 -8.68 -3.29 7.46
N ASN A 316 -9.00 -4.46 8.05
CA ASN A 316 -9.92 -5.45 7.48
C ASN A 316 -10.72 -6.13 8.61
N PRO A 317 -11.94 -5.64 8.92
CA PRO A 317 -12.79 -6.15 9.99
C PRO A 317 -13.16 -7.62 9.89
N ARG A 318 -13.14 -8.20 8.67
CA ARG A 318 -13.68 -9.53 8.37
C ARG A 318 -15.10 -9.70 8.93
N ALA A 319 -15.32 -10.63 9.85
CA ALA A 319 -16.62 -10.88 10.49
C ALA A 319 -16.86 -10.06 11.77
N THR A 320 -15.95 -9.14 12.12
CA THR A 320 -16.15 -8.24 13.27
C THR A 320 -17.43 -7.44 13.08
N GLU A 321 -18.29 -7.44 14.10
CA GLU A 321 -19.50 -6.63 14.12
C GLU A 321 -19.12 -5.14 14.10
N LEU A 322 -19.71 -4.40 13.15
CA LEU A 322 -19.46 -2.97 12.97
C LEU A 322 -20.67 -2.17 13.40
N LYS A 323 -20.44 -1.00 14.00
CA LYS A 323 -21.53 -0.08 14.42
C LYS A 323 -22.45 0.34 13.27
N ARG A 324 -21.93 0.33 12.03
CA ARG A 324 -22.67 0.59 10.80
C ARG A 324 -22.58 -0.60 9.88
N ALA A 325 -23.73 -1.00 9.32
CA ALA A 325 -23.80 -2.04 8.31
C ALA A 325 -22.93 -1.66 7.11
N THR A 326 -21.84 -2.39 6.93
CA THR A 326 -20.79 -2.07 5.96
C THR A 326 -20.42 -3.32 5.17
N ALA A 327 -20.41 -3.23 3.84
CA ALA A 327 -19.99 -4.33 2.99
C ALA A 327 -18.46 -4.40 2.93
N VAL A 328 -17.82 -5.05 3.93
CA VAL A 328 -16.35 -5.13 4.10
C VAL A 328 -15.61 -5.46 2.80
N ARG A 329 -16.15 -6.36 1.98
CA ARG A 329 -15.58 -6.76 0.68
C ARG A 329 -15.36 -5.60 -0.30
N ARG A 330 -16.08 -4.48 -0.17
CA ARG A 330 -15.97 -3.29 -1.04
C ARG A 330 -14.90 -2.29 -0.63
N HIS A 331 -14.20 -2.56 0.47
CA HIS A 331 -13.17 -1.66 1.04
C HIS A 331 -11.77 -2.28 0.96
N ARG A 332 -11.59 -3.34 0.17
CA ARG A 332 -10.32 -4.05 0.04
C ARG A 332 -9.32 -3.23 -0.77
N LEU A 333 -8.04 -3.30 -0.40
CA LEU A 333 -6.94 -2.57 -1.04
C LEU A 333 -5.85 -3.56 -1.46
N ILE A 334 -5.28 -3.38 -2.65
CA ILE A 334 -4.04 -4.07 -3.00
C ILE A 334 -2.88 -3.20 -2.52
N ARG A 335 -1.96 -3.79 -1.76
CA ARG A 335 -0.79 -3.09 -1.23
C ARG A 335 0.48 -3.51 -1.96
N ARG A 336 1.29 -2.54 -2.36
CA ARG A 336 2.62 -2.73 -2.96
C ARG A 336 3.66 -1.88 -2.23
N GLY A 337 3.56 -1.87 -0.89
CA GLY A 337 4.49 -1.12 -0.04
C GLY A 337 5.90 -1.72 -0.07
N VAL A 338 6.92 -0.86 0.04
CA VAL A 338 8.33 -1.23 0.28
C VAL A 338 9.02 -0.18 1.11
N GLU A 339 9.94 -0.64 1.93
CA GLU A 339 10.71 0.15 2.88
C GLU A 339 11.65 1.13 2.19
N TYR A 340 11.98 2.20 2.89
CA TYR A 340 13.04 3.13 2.55
C TYR A 340 13.89 3.42 3.78
N GLY A 341 15.14 3.83 3.56
CA GLY A 341 16.10 4.07 4.64
C GLY A 341 16.69 2.77 5.23
N PRO A 342 17.84 2.87 5.91
CA PRO A 342 18.50 1.72 6.51
C PRO A 342 17.79 1.24 7.78
N HIS A 343 17.93 -0.07 8.05
CA HIS A 343 17.47 -0.71 9.28
C HIS A 343 18.11 -0.06 10.52
N LEU A 344 17.32 0.12 11.58
CA LEU A 344 17.85 0.47 12.89
C LEU A 344 18.19 -0.82 13.64
N GLU A 345 19.46 -1.01 14.00
CA GLU A 345 19.95 -2.22 14.67
C GLU A 345 19.04 -2.66 15.84
N ASP A 346 18.84 -3.97 15.97
CA ASP A 346 17.90 -4.54 16.94
C ASP A 346 18.28 -4.18 18.38
N GLY A 347 17.28 -3.93 19.20
CA GLY A 347 17.47 -3.51 20.60
C GLY A 347 17.88 -2.05 20.79
N VAL A 348 18.25 -1.30 19.73
CA VAL A 348 18.53 0.14 19.85
C VAL A 348 17.24 0.90 20.19
N LEU A 349 17.30 1.70 21.26
CA LEU A 349 16.19 2.49 21.80
C LEU A 349 16.30 3.99 21.54
N GLU A 350 17.44 4.46 21.03
CA GLU A 350 17.65 5.86 20.66
C GLU A 350 17.47 6.05 19.16
N ASP A 351 16.89 7.17 18.75
CA ASP A 351 16.81 7.51 17.32
C ASP A 351 18.18 7.98 16.83
N ASP A 352 18.65 7.42 15.73
CA ASP A 352 19.92 7.80 15.09
C ASP A 352 19.75 8.98 14.12
N GLY A 353 18.53 9.51 13.98
CA GLY A 353 18.19 10.66 13.16
C GLY A 353 18.13 10.37 11.66
N VAL A 354 18.19 9.10 11.25
CA VAL A 354 18.10 8.72 9.84
C VAL A 354 16.63 8.54 9.41
N ASP A 355 16.26 9.17 8.31
CA ASP A 355 14.92 9.03 7.71
C ASP A 355 14.73 7.60 7.18
N ARG A 356 13.73 6.91 7.74
CA ARG A 356 13.37 5.54 7.42
C ARG A 356 11.88 5.33 7.54
N GLY A 357 11.38 4.35 6.82
CA GLY A 357 9.99 3.94 6.95
C GLY A 357 9.51 3.20 5.72
N LEU A 358 8.25 3.41 5.37
CA LEU A 358 7.55 2.64 4.35
C LEU A 358 6.98 3.56 3.27
N VAL A 359 7.32 3.28 2.02
CA VAL A 359 6.55 3.80 0.88
C VAL A 359 5.42 2.84 0.61
N ASN A 360 4.20 3.25 0.93
CA ASN A 360 2.99 2.49 0.64
C ASN A 360 2.35 2.91 -0.69
N MET A 361 1.97 1.90 -1.46
CA MET A 361 1.21 2.02 -2.70
C MET A 361 -0.08 1.23 -2.54
N PHE A 362 -1.21 1.95 -2.45
CA PHE A 362 -2.54 1.35 -2.39
C PHE A 362 -3.22 1.45 -3.77
N ILE A 363 -3.65 0.32 -4.29
CA ILE A 363 -4.25 0.17 -5.62
C ILE A 363 -5.72 -0.19 -5.45
N GLN A 364 -6.59 0.59 -6.07
CA GLN A 364 -8.04 0.53 -5.92
C GLN A 364 -8.77 1.18 -7.10
N ALA A 365 -10.04 0.80 -7.33
CA ALA A 365 -10.88 1.43 -8.34
C ALA A 365 -11.63 2.67 -7.81
N ASP A 366 -11.75 2.83 -6.48
CA ASP A 366 -12.45 3.94 -5.84
C ASP A 366 -11.68 4.43 -4.60
N ILE A 367 -11.07 5.62 -4.68
CA ILE A 367 -10.25 6.19 -3.61
C ILE A 367 -11.09 6.46 -2.35
N GLU A 368 -12.31 6.98 -2.54
CA GLU A 368 -13.17 7.44 -1.45
C GLU A 368 -13.76 6.25 -0.71
N ARG A 369 -14.29 5.28 -1.45
CA ARG A 369 -14.87 4.07 -0.87
C ARG A 369 -13.80 3.18 -0.26
N GLN A 370 -12.58 3.13 -0.78
CA GLN A 370 -11.59 2.17 -0.31
C GLN A 370 -10.55 2.84 0.60
N PHE A 371 -9.56 3.56 0.04
CA PHE A 371 -8.45 4.07 0.84
C PHE A 371 -8.89 5.07 1.90
N GLU A 372 -9.68 6.08 1.53
CA GLU A 372 -10.09 7.13 2.46
C GLU A 372 -11.09 6.62 3.49
N PHE A 373 -12.04 5.76 3.10
CA PHE A 373 -12.95 5.13 4.05
C PHE A 373 -12.22 4.32 5.10
N VAL A 374 -11.29 3.45 4.68
CA VAL A 374 -10.48 2.64 5.62
C VAL A 374 -9.71 3.56 6.55
N GLN A 375 -9.05 4.61 6.05
CA GLN A 375 -8.30 5.53 6.90
C GLN A 375 -9.21 6.33 7.85
N LYS A 376 -10.30 6.90 7.34
CA LYS A 376 -11.16 7.83 8.07
C LYS A 376 -12.09 7.12 9.04
N GLU A 377 -12.85 6.14 8.57
CA GLU A 377 -13.91 5.51 9.37
C GLU A 377 -13.33 4.38 10.23
N TRP A 378 -12.45 3.55 9.67
CA TRP A 378 -11.92 2.40 10.41
C TRP A 378 -10.68 2.73 11.24
N MET A 379 -9.62 3.24 10.61
CA MET A 379 -8.33 3.49 11.29
C MET A 379 -8.35 4.72 12.21
N LYS A 380 -9.07 5.78 11.84
CA LYS A 380 -9.22 6.99 12.67
C LYS A 380 -10.48 6.91 13.54
N GLY A 381 -11.65 6.67 12.95
CA GLY A 381 -12.95 6.70 13.62
C GLY A 381 -13.20 5.60 14.65
N GLY A 382 -12.74 4.36 14.38
CA GLY A 382 -12.91 3.25 15.33
C GLY A 382 -14.34 2.73 15.38
N GLU A 383 -14.91 2.46 14.20
CA GLU A 383 -16.25 1.88 14.00
C GLU A 383 -16.37 0.39 14.41
N PHE A 384 -15.71 0.01 15.52
CA PHE A 384 -15.67 -1.35 16.10
C PHE A 384 -16.22 -1.37 17.51
#